data_AF-A0A0R1X4K9-F1
#
_entry.id   AF-A0A0R1X4K9-F1
#
_cell.length_a   1.000
_cell.length_b   1.000
_cell.length_c   1.000
_cell.angle_alpha   90.00
_cell.angle_beta   90.00
_cell.angle_gamma   90.00
#
_symmetry.space_group_name_H-M   'P 1'
#
loop_
_entity.id
_entity.type
_entity.pdbx_description
1 polymer ?
#
loop_
_entity_poly.entity_id
_entity_poly.type
_entity_poly.pdbx_seq_one_letter_code
_entity_poly.pdbx_strand_id
1 'polypeptide(L)'
;MMIKKMTDKHYSIWENLRWFNIQRRGIADHLRWWLPSILVIQLGITLVSAAVPAMLVRLLGQHTGLPLVALLMIGIGLGLGCLQFSQAVLDTFMRMASSAVRNEMFATDGGDYLHIPYVAAADAQVRAKRAESMNYGYGGDESGVGVFYNTLVHTVQNALMILVDAVILGQASWWIAGVIIATTLLAFYPQQSFQRFRRQQQKVMEDRWTPGKYIQRSSFQEENGKDIRLYHMAGWYQGKYDQFVAATNQTQTKIERRQFWVSSGSALLTLIRNTVGYGVLLLLMVNKQVSISQFTFISPC
;
A
#
# COMPACT_ATOMS: atom_id res chain seq x y z
N MET A 1 -17.36 -14.57 37.39
CA MET A 1 -15.98 -14.61 36.88
C MET A 1 -15.71 -13.29 36.16
N MET A 2 -14.99 -12.36 36.79
CA MET A 2 -14.70 -11.04 36.19
C MET A 2 -13.75 -11.20 35.01
N ILE A 3 -14.22 -10.88 33.80
CA ILE A 3 -13.37 -10.82 32.61
C ILE A 3 -12.45 -9.62 32.78
N LYS A 4 -11.18 -9.90 33.06
CA LYS A 4 -10.10 -8.92 33.19
C LYS A 4 -10.09 -8.04 31.93
N LYS A 5 -10.13 -6.71 32.12
CA LYS A 5 -10.05 -5.70 31.05
C LYS A 5 -8.86 -6.04 30.15
N MET A 6 -9.09 -6.64 28.98
CA MET A 6 -7.96 -7.06 28.13
C MET A 6 -7.26 -5.78 27.66
N THR A 7 -6.00 -5.64 28.08
CA THR A 7 -5.10 -4.51 27.79
C THR A 7 -4.70 -4.50 26.32
N ASP A 8 -4.71 -3.33 25.69
CA ASP A 8 -4.19 -3.13 24.33
C ASP A 8 -2.69 -3.46 24.27
N LYS A 9 -2.37 -4.65 23.78
CA LYS A 9 -0.99 -5.06 23.51
C LYS A 9 -0.56 -4.51 22.16
N HIS A 10 0.51 -3.74 22.14
CA HIS A 10 1.19 -3.37 20.90
C HIS A 10 2.09 -4.52 20.47
N TYR A 11 1.83 -5.07 19.28
CA TYR A 11 2.66 -6.12 18.69
C TYR A 11 3.64 -5.52 17.67
N SER A 12 4.86 -6.04 17.67
CA SER A 12 5.87 -5.72 16.68
C SER A 12 5.50 -6.32 15.30
N ILE A 13 6.10 -5.77 14.24
CA ILE A 13 5.92 -6.29 12.87
C ILE A 13 6.31 -7.77 12.77
N TRP A 14 7.36 -8.19 13.49
CA TRP A 14 7.85 -9.56 13.49
C TRP A 14 6.90 -10.54 14.18
N GLU A 15 6.29 -10.13 15.28
CA GLU A 15 5.25 -10.94 15.94
C GLU A 15 4.02 -11.10 15.04
N ASN A 16 3.59 -10.01 14.40
CA ASN A 16 2.48 -10.04 13.44
C ASN A 16 2.82 -10.90 12.21
N LEU A 17 4.05 -10.86 11.71
CA LEU A 17 4.50 -11.70 10.60
C LEU A 17 4.56 -13.17 11.00
N ARG A 18 5.05 -13.48 12.20
CA ARG A 18 5.08 -14.86 12.72
C ARG A 18 3.67 -15.41 12.89
N TRP A 19 2.75 -14.60 13.42
CA TRP A 19 1.34 -14.95 13.55
C TRP A 19 0.69 -15.16 12.18
N PHE A 20 0.89 -14.25 11.22
CA PHE A 20 0.37 -14.40 9.85
C PHE A 20 0.91 -15.66 9.16
N ASN A 21 2.19 -15.98 9.38
CA ASN A 21 2.81 -17.20 8.85
C ASN A 21 2.22 -18.49 9.43
N ILE A 22 1.63 -18.44 10.62
CA ILE A 22 0.89 -19.57 11.19
C ILE A 22 -0.49 -19.65 10.54
N GLN A 23 -1.20 -18.53 10.46
CA GLN A 23 -2.57 -18.47 9.90
C GLN A 23 -2.64 -18.84 8.42
N ARG A 24 -1.58 -18.56 7.64
CA ARG A 24 -1.56 -18.91 6.20
C ARG A 24 -1.32 -20.39 5.91
N ARG A 25 -0.88 -21.19 6.90
CA ARG A 25 -0.48 -22.60 6.66
C ARG A 25 -1.66 -23.41 6.18
N GLY A 26 -1.49 -24.17 5.10
CA GLY A 26 -2.55 -24.99 4.50
C GLY A 26 -3.54 -24.22 3.59
N ILE A 27 -3.51 -22.87 3.59
CA ILE A 27 -4.39 -22.03 2.77
C ILE A 27 -3.58 -21.37 1.65
N ALA A 28 -2.48 -20.70 2.01
CA ALA A 28 -1.70 -19.86 1.12
C ALA A 28 -0.19 -20.09 1.32
N ASP A 29 0.25 -21.35 1.34
CA ASP A 29 1.66 -21.69 1.56
C ASP A 29 2.60 -21.18 0.45
N HIS A 30 2.07 -20.96 -0.75
CA HIS A 30 2.81 -20.41 -1.89
C HIS A 30 3.26 -18.95 -1.67
N LEU A 31 2.63 -18.20 -0.77
CA LEU A 31 3.01 -16.81 -0.46
C LEU A 31 4.48 -16.67 -0.03
N ARG A 32 5.09 -17.72 0.53
CA ARG A 32 6.50 -17.71 0.95
C ARG A 32 7.48 -17.47 -0.20
N TRP A 33 7.13 -17.90 -1.42
CA TRP A 33 7.95 -17.73 -2.61
C TRP A 33 7.70 -16.40 -3.31
N TRP A 34 6.74 -15.61 -2.83
CA TRP A 34 6.34 -14.37 -3.47
C TRP A 34 7.44 -13.31 -3.45
N LEU A 35 8.03 -13.06 -2.28
CA LEU A 35 9.11 -12.09 -2.11
C LEU A 35 10.32 -12.35 -3.03
N PRO A 36 10.87 -13.58 -3.15
CA PRO A 36 11.94 -13.81 -4.11
C PRO A 36 11.45 -13.67 -5.57
N SER A 37 10.24 -14.12 -5.92
CA SER A 37 9.74 -13.98 -7.30
C SER A 37 9.55 -12.54 -7.74
N ILE A 38 8.96 -11.68 -6.88
CA ILE A 38 8.71 -10.28 -7.21
C ILE A 38 10.03 -9.51 -7.33
N LEU A 39 11.03 -9.85 -6.50
CA LEU A 39 12.36 -9.25 -6.57
C LEU A 39 13.09 -9.60 -7.88
N VAL A 40 13.06 -10.88 -8.29
CA VAL A 40 13.70 -11.31 -9.55
C VAL A 40 13.06 -10.61 -10.76
N ILE A 41 11.73 -10.53 -10.79
CA ILE A 41 11.02 -9.86 -11.88
C ILE A 41 11.30 -8.36 -11.87
N GLN A 42 11.25 -7.72 -10.71
CA GLN A 42 11.53 -6.29 -10.59
C GLN A 42 12.96 -5.95 -11.02
N LEU A 43 13.95 -6.74 -10.59
CA LEU A 43 15.34 -6.57 -11.05
C LEU A 43 15.44 -6.75 -12.57
N GLY A 44 14.77 -7.75 -13.12
CA GLY A 44 14.70 -7.95 -14.57
C GLY A 44 14.12 -6.74 -15.30
N ILE A 45 13.03 -6.17 -14.80
CA ILE A 45 12.40 -4.96 -15.35
C ILE A 45 13.39 -3.80 -15.29
N THR A 46 13.98 -3.51 -14.12
CA THR A 46 14.91 -2.39 -13.92
C THR A 46 16.14 -2.51 -14.81
N LEU A 47 16.72 -3.70 -14.95
CA LEU A 47 17.91 -3.91 -15.78
C LEU A 47 17.60 -3.80 -17.27
N VAL A 48 16.50 -4.40 -17.72
CA VAL A 48 16.11 -4.33 -19.14
C VAL A 48 15.70 -2.91 -19.50
N SER A 49 14.97 -2.20 -18.63
CA SER A 49 14.58 -0.80 -18.85
C SER A 49 15.79 0.12 -18.94
N ALA A 50 16.77 -0.06 -18.06
CA ALA A 50 18.03 0.70 -18.09
C ALA A 50 18.89 0.37 -19.32
N ALA A 51 18.81 -0.86 -19.84
CA ALA A 51 19.55 -1.27 -21.03
C ALA A 51 18.94 -0.75 -22.35
N VAL A 52 17.64 -0.44 -22.39
CA VAL A 52 16.94 -0.04 -23.63
C VAL A 52 17.63 1.14 -24.33
N PRO A 53 17.88 2.28 -23.67
CA PRO A 53 18.42 3.43 -24.38
C PRO A 53 19.91 3.24 -24.68
N ALA A 54 20.66 2.46 -23.88
CA ALA A 54 22.06 2.13 -24.16
C ALA A 54 22.20 1.25 -25.42
N MET A 55 21.30 0.27 -25.59
CA MET A 55 21.25 -0.56 -26.79
C MET A 55 20.83 0.24 -28.02
N LEU A 56 19.84 1.13 -27.90
CA LEU A 56 19.43 2.02 -28.98
C LEU A 56 20.59 2.84 -29.53
N VAL A 57 21.33 3.51 -28.64
CA VAL A 57 22.48 4.34 -29.05
C VAL A 57 23.58 3.47 -29.68
N ARG A 58 23.84 2.28 -29.14
CA ARG A 58 24.82 1.35 -29.71
C ARG A 58 24.45 0.87 -31.11
N LEU A 59 23.18 0.54 -31.34
CA LEU A 59 22.69 0.05 -32.63
C LEU A 59 22.71 1.16 -33.69
N LEU A 60 22.29 2.38 -33.32
CA LEU A 60 22.35 3.54 -34.20
C LEU A 60 23.79 3.93 -34.54
N GLY A 61 24.71 3.85 -33.57
CA GLY A 61 26.14 4.15 -33.77
C GLY A 61 26.89 3.14 -34.64
N GLN A 62 26.37 1.92 -34.83
CA GLN A 62 26.97 0.89 -35.68
C GLN A 62 26.45 0.90 -37.13
N HIS A 63 25.65 1.90 -37.54
CA HIS A 63 24.97 1.93 -38.84
C HIS A 63 24.20 0.63 -39.17
N THR A 64 23.65 -0.02 -38.15
CA THR A 64 22.84 -1.23 -38.37
C THR A 64 21.59 -0.86 -39.17
N GLY A 65 21.17 -1.76 -40.07
CA GLY A 65 19.99 -1.53 -40.90
C GLY A 65 18.75 -1.26 -40.05
N LEU A 66 18.01 -0.20 -40.38
CA LEU A 66 16.75 0.19 -39.73
C LEU A 66 15.78 -0.97 -39.42
N PRO A 67 15.57 -1.98 -40.30
CA PRO A 67 14.67 -3.09 -39.98
C PRO A 67 15.15 -3.96 -38.81
N LEU A 68 16.47 -4.16 -38.67
CA LEU A 68 17.03 -4.96 -37.58
C LEU A 68 16.94 -4.23 -36.24
N VAL A 69 17.13 -2.90 -36.26
CA VAL A 69 16.93 -2.05 -35.07
C VAL A 69 15.46 -2.09 -34.62
N ALA A 70 14.52 -1.94 -35.55
CA ALA A 70 13.09 -2.00 -35.26
C ALA A 70 12.68 -3.36 -34.68
N LEU A 71 13.15 -4.46 -35.25
CA LEU A 71 12.89 -5.82 -34.76
C LEU A 71 13.39 -6.02 -33.32
N LEU A 72 14.63 -5.60 -33.02
CA LEU A 72 15.21 -5.72 -31.69
C LEU A 72 14.45 -4.89 -30.66
N MET A 73 14.04 -3.67 -31.02
CA MET A 73 13.25 -2.80 -30.15
C MET A 73 11.87 -3.35 -29.85
N ILE A 74 11.19 -3.91 -30.85
CA ILE A 74 9.92 -4.61 -30.66
C ILE A 74 10.13 -5.83 -29.75
N GLY A 75 11.18 -6.61 -29.96
CA GLY A 75 11.51 -7.77 -29.12
C GLY A 75 11.76 -7.41 -27.66
N ILE A 76 12.54 -6.34 -27.42
CA ILE A 76 12.80 -5.83 -26.06
C ILE A 76 11.51 -5.28 -25.43
N GLY A 77 10.72 -4.52 -26.20
CA GLY A 77 9.43 -3.98 -25.73
C GLY A 77 8.45 -5.09 -25.34
N LEU A 78 8.35 -6.15 -26.15
CA LEU A 78 7.56 -7.33 -25.82
C LEU A 78 8.09 -8.06 -24.58
N GLY A 79 9.41 -8.22 -24.46
CA GLY A 79 10.03 -8.81 -23.27
C GLY A 79 9.73 -8.02 -21.99
N LEU A 80 9.86 -6.70 -22.04
CA LEU A 80 9.48 -5.80 -20.93
C LEU A 80 7.99 -5.88 -20.62
N GLY A 81 7.13 -5.90 -21.65
CA GLY A 81 5.69 -6.06 -21.50
C GLY A 81 5.32 -7.38 -20.80
N CYS A 82 5.97 -8.48 -21.18
CA CYS A 82 5.80 -9.79 -20.53
C CYS A 82 6.24 -9.77 -19.06
N LEU A 83 7.36 -9.11 -18.74
CA LEU A 83 7.82 -8.98 -17.35
C LEU A 83 6.85 -8.15 -16.50
N GLN A 84 6.39 -7.00 -17.01
CA GLN A 84 5.41 -6.16 -16.33
C GLN A 84 4.06 -6.87 -16.16
N PHE A 85 3.62 -7.61 -17.17
CA PHE A 85 2.42 -8.44 -17.08
C PHE A 85 2.58 -9.53 -16.02
N SER A 86 3.73 -10.19 -15.98
CA SER A 86 4.05 -11.20 -14.96
C SER A 86 4.02 -10.63 -13.55
N GLN A 87 4.54 -9.41 -13.37
CA GLN A 87 4.44 -8.68 -12.11
C GLN A 87 2.98 -8.41 -11.71
N ALA A 88 2.16 -7.86 -12.63
CA ALA A 88 0.76 -7.58 -12.36
C ALA A 88 -0.07 -8.83 -12.01
N VAL A 89 0.24 -9.95 -12.67
CA VAL A 89 -0.35 -11.26 -12.40
C VAL A 89 0.04 -11.74 -11.00
N LEU A 90 1.32 -11.67 -10.62
CA LEU A 90 1.78 -12.07 -9.29
C LEU A 90 1.20 -11.20 -8.16
N ASP A 91 1.07 -9.89 -8.38
CA ASP A 91 0.41 -8.99 -7.43
C ASP A 91 -1.05 -9.37 -7.23
N THR A 92 -1.74 -9.72 -8.32
CA THR A 92 -3.15 -10.13 -8.28
C THR A 92 -3.32 -11.45 -7.55
N PHE A 93 -2.49 -12.45 -7.85
CA PHE A 93 -2.51 -13.73 -7.14
C PHE A 93 -2.20 -13.57 -5.65
N MET A 94 -1.24 -12.71 -5.28
CA MET A 94 -0.96 -12.44 -3.88
C MET A 94 -2.13 -11.78 -3.16
N ARG A 95 -2.79 -10.80 -3.79
CA ARG A 95 -4.00 -10.18 -3.24
C ARG A 95 -5.09 -11.22 -3.02
N MET A 96 -5.30 -12.10 -4.00
CA MET A 96 -6.28 -13.19 -3.88
C MET A 96 -5.93 -14.15 -2.74
N ALA A 97 -4.68 -14.58 -2.64
CA ALA A 97 -4.24 -15.51 -1.60
C ALA A 97 -4.26 -14.87 -0.19
N SER A 98 -3.93 -13.58 -0.08
CA SER A 98 -4.08 -12.83 1.18
C SER A 98 -5.56 -12.65 1.55
N SER A 99 -6.43 -12.45 0.56
CA SER A 99 -7.88 -12.41 0.76
C SER A 99 -8.44 -13.79 1.15
N ALA A 100 -7.88 -14.89 0.65
CA ALA A 100 -8.26 -16.23 1.07
C ALA A 100 -7.96 -16.48 2.56
N VAL A 101 -6.78 -16.10 3.04
CA VAL A 101 -6.44 -16.17 4.49
C VAL A 101 -7.40 -15.32 5.32
N ARG A 102 -7.74 -14.11 4.83
CA ARG A 102 -8.72 -13.23 5.47
C ARG A 102 -10.11 -13.87 5.53
N ASN A 103 -10.59 -14.46 4.43
CA ASN A 103 -11.91 -15.06 4.35
C ASN A 103 -12.02 -16.27 5.29
N GLU A 104 -10.96 -17.07 5.40
CA GLU A 104 -10.93 -18.18 6.37
C GLU A 104 -11.01 -17.65 7.80
N MET A 105 -10.28 -16.59 8.12
CA MET A 105 -10.37 -15.94 9.44
C MET A 105 -11.78 -15.43 9.74
N PHE A 106 -12.44 -14.82 8.75
CA PHE A 106 -13.81 -14.35 8.87
C PHE A 106 -14.77 -15.54 9.12
N ALA A 107 -14.61 -16.64 8.38
CA ALA A 107 -15.42 -17.83 8.53
C ALA A 107 -15.20 -18.51 9.90
N THR A 108 -13.94 -18.60 10.34
CA THR A 108 -13.55 -19.19 11.64
C THR A 108 -14.10 -18.36 12.80
N ASP A 109 -13.94 -17.03 12.78
CA ASP A 109 -14.54 -16.16 13.81
C ASP A 109 -16.07 -16.26 13.81
N GLY A 110 -16.70 -16.36 12.63
CA GLY A 110 -18.13 -16.62 12.51
C GLY A 110 -18.55 -17.92 13.21
N GLY A 111 -17.83 -19.02 12.95
CA GLY A 111 -18.07 -20.32 13.56
C GLY A 111 -17.82 -20.33 15.07
N ASP A 112 -16.66 -19.86 15.51
CA ASP A 112 -16.30 -19.79 16.93
C ASP A 112 -17.29 -18.96 17.74
N TYR A 113 -17.78 -17.86 17.17
CA TYR A 113 -18.80 -17.02 17.80
C TYR A 113 -20.16 -17.69 17.96
N LEU A 114 -20.48 -18.71 17.16
CA LEU A 114 -21.71 -19.50 17.37
C LEU A 114 -21.55 -20.50 18.53
N HIS A 115 -20.31 -20.82 18.92
CA HIS A 115 -20.01 -21.78 19.97
C HIS A 115 -19.72 -21.14 21.34
N ILE A 116 -19.61 -19.81 21.43
CA ILE A 116 -19.44 -19.14 22.73
C ILE A 116 -20.75 -19.15 23.56
N PRO A 117 -20.66 -19.15 24.90
CA PRO A 117 -21.84 -19.05 25.76
C PRO A 117 -22.64 -17.78 25.48
N TYR A 118 -23.98 -17.88 25.48
CA TYR A 118 -24.88 -16.75 25.22
C TYR A 118 -24.59 -15.53 26.11
N VAL A 119 -24.26 -15.75 27.38
CA VAL A 119 -23.92 -14.67 28.32
C VAL A 119 -22.69 -13.88 27.87
N ALA A 120 -21.69 -14.56 27.30
CA ALA A 120 -20.52 -13.90 26.73
C ALA A 120 -20.83 -13.20 25.41
N ALA A 121 -21.72 -13.76 24.58
CA ALA A 121 -22.16 -13.14 23.33
C ALA A 121 -23.05 -11.90 23.56
N ALA A 122 -23.82 -11.87 24.65
CA ALA A 122 -24.68 -10.75 25.03
C ALA A 122 -23.86 -9.57 25.60
N ASP A 123 -22.69 -9.85 26.16
CA ASP A 123 -21.80 -8.85 26.75
C ASP A 123 -21.40 -7.77 25.73
N ALA A 124 -21.56 -6.51 26.14
CA ALA A 124 -21.30 -5.36 25.27
C ALA A 124 -19.80 -5.19 24.95
N GLN A 125 -18.91 -5.54 25.89
CA GLN A 125 -17.46 -5.42 25.68
C GLN A 125 -16.94 -6.49 24.72
N VAL A 126 -17.45 -7.71 24.83
CA VAL A 126 -17.11 -8.80 23.89
C VAL A 126 -17.55 -8.43 22.47
N ARG A 127 -18.78 -7.93 22.30
CA ARG A 127 -19.27 -7.47 20.98
C ARG A 127 -18.48 -6.28 20.44
N ALA A 128 -18.13 -5.31 21.28
CA ALA A 128 -17.34 -4.16 20.86
C ALA A 128 -15.95 -4.59 20.35
N LYS A 129 -15.25 -5.47 21.09
CA LYS A 129 -13.93 -5.97 20.70
C LYS A 129 -13.95 -6.84 19.45
N ARG A 130 -14.98 -7.68 19.30
CA ARG A 130 -15.16 -8.46 18.07
C ARG A 130 -15.41 -7.53 16.88
N ALA A 131 -16.26 -6.51 17.04
CA ALA A 131 -16.50 -5.52 15.99
C ALA A 131 -15.22 -4.74 15.63
N GLU A 132 -14.41 -4.35 16.62
CA GLU A 132 -13.11 -3.71 16.40
C GLU A 132 -12.15 -4.64 15.63
N SER A 133 -11.99 -5.89 16.08
CA SER A 133 -11.15 -6.89 15.42
C SER A 133 -11.62 -7.18 13.99
N MET A 134 -12.93 -7.22 13.76
CA MET A 134 -13.48 -7.42 12.43
C MET A 134 -13.23 -6.19 11.55
N ASN A 135 -13.51 -4.98 12.03
CA ASN A 135 -13.31 -3.75 11.25
C ASN A 135 -11.85 -3.53 10.84
N TYR A 136 -10.90 -3.80 11.74
CA TYR A 136 -9.48 -3.54 11.52
C TYR A 136 -8.69 -4.74 11.02
N GLY A 137 -9.11 -5.96 11.36
CA GLY A 137 -8.36 -7.19 11.12
C GLY A 137 -8.74 -7.87 9.81
N TYR A 138 -9.99 -8.33 9.68
CA TYR A 138 -10.38 -9.29 8.64
C TYR A 138 -11.73 -9.04 7.95
N GLY A 139 -12.46 -7.98 8.30
CA GLY A 139 -13.85 -7.74 7.88
C GLY A 139 -14.03 -7.16 6.47
N GLY A 140 -12.96 -6.77 5.77
CA GLY A 140 -13.04 -6.21 4.42
C GLY A 140 -11.80 -6.45 3.58
N ASP A 141 -11.88 -6.25 2.26
CA ASP A 141 -10.77 -6.53 1.35
C ASP A 141 -9.52 -5.67 1.60
N GLU A 142 -9.71 -4.48 2.17
CA GLU A 142 -8.63 -3.57 2.60
C GLU A 142 -8.29 -3.69 4.10
N SER A 143 -8.83 -4.69 4.79
CA SER A 143 -8.57 -4.90 6.22
C SER A 143 -7.14 -5.37 6.47
N GLY A 144 -6.68 -5.16 7.72
CA GLY A 144 -5.28 -5.29 8.13
C GLY A 144 -4.61 -6.57 7.66
N VAL A 145 -5.26 -7.73 7.81
CA VAL A 145 -4.68 -9.03 7.42
C VAL A 145 -4.54 -9.19 5.90
N GLY A 146 -5.51 -8.71 5.13
CA GLY A 146 -5.50 -8.81 3.66
C GLY A 146 -4.43 -7.94 3.01
N VAL A 147 -4.10 -6.80 3.63
CA VAL A 147 -3.15 -5.82 3.09
C VAL A 147 -1.76 -5.92 3.71
N PHE A 148 -1.64 -6.53 4.91
CA PHE A 148 -0.38 -6.57 5.68
C PHE A 148 0.76 -7.21 4.92
N TYR A 149 0.59 -8.43 4.42
CA TYR A 149 1.67 -9.16 3.75
C TYR A 149 2.09 -8.48 2.45
N ASN A 150 1.11 -8.09 1.63
CA ASN A 150 1.32 -7.32 0.41
C ASN A 150 2.15 -6.04 0.66
N THR A 151 1.71 -5.23 1.61
CA THR A 151 2.39 -3.98 1.96
C THR A 151 3.79 -4.22 2.50
N LEU A 152 3.96 -5.25 3.34
CA LEU A 152 5.26 -5.60 3.90
C LEU A 152 6.25 -5.97 2.79
N VAL A 153 5.84 -6.82 1.86
CA VAL A 153 6.75 -7.25 0.81
C VAL A 153 7.03 -6.13 -0.19
N HIS A 154 6.04 -5.33 -0.61
CA HIS A 154 6.34 -4.16 -1.45
C HIS A 154 7.23 -3.13 -0.75
N THR A 155 7.12 -2.99 0.58
CA THR A 155 8.04 -2.13 1.35
C THR A 155 9.47 -2.65 1.29
N VAL A 156 9.66 -3.97 1.46
CA VAL A 156 10.98 -4.62 1.33
C VAL A 156 11.51 -4.50 -0.10
N GLN A 157 10.67 -4.74 -1.11
CA GLN A 157 11.01 -4.60 -2.52
C GLN A 157 11.47 -3.17 -2.83
N ASN A 158 10.70 -2.16 -2.44
CA ASN A 158 11.04 -0.76 -2.67
C ASN A 158 12.33 -0.36 -1.95
N ALA A 159 12.54 -0.83 -0.71
CA ALA A 159 13.78 -0.59 0.03
C ALA A 159 14.99 -1.22 -0.69
N LEU A 160 14.86 -2.45 -1.19
CA LEU A 160 15.91 -3.11 -1.95
C LEU A 160 16.20 -2.40 -3.29
N MET A 161 15.16 -1.94 -4.01
CA MET A 161 15.36 -1.18 -5.25
C MET A 161 16.08 0.14 -4.99
N ILE A 162 15.71 0.89 -3.94
CA ILE A 162 16.42 2.10 -3.54
C ILE A 162 17.90 1.81 -3.23
N LEU A 163 18.20 0.69 -2.58
CA LEU A 163 19.59 0.27 -2.31
C LEU A 163 20.34 -0.05 -3.61
N VAL A 164 19.71 -0.78 -4.54
CA VAL A 164 20.28 -1.08 -5.85
C VAL A 164 20.57 0.21 -6.62
N ASP A 165 19.62 1.13 -6.67
CA ASP A 165 19.76 2.43 -7.32
C ASP A 165 20.89 3.26 -6.67
N ALA A 166 20.96 3.28 -5.33
CA ALA A 166 22.00 3.98 -4.60
C ALA A 166 23.39 3.39 -4.86
N VAL A 167 23.51 2.07 -5.01
CA VAL A 167 24.78 1.39 -5.34
C VAL A 167 25.19 1.68 -6.79
N ILE A 168 24.26 1.58 -7.75
CA ILE A 168 24.54 1.85 -9.17
C ILE A 168 24.97 3.31 -9.37
N LEU A 169 24.24 4.26 -8.78
CA LEU A 169 24.55 5.69 -8.87
C LEU A 169 25.75 6.08 -8.02
N GLY A 170 25.96 5.41 -6.88
CA GLY A 170 27.11 5.65 -5.99
C GLY A 170 28.45 5.29 -6.63
N GLN A 171 28.48 4.34 -7.57
CA GLN A 171 29.67 4.03 -8.37
C GLN A 171 30.07 5.19 -9.29
N ALA A 172 29.11 6.02 -9.73
CA ALA A 172 29.38 7.20 -10.54
C ALA A 172 29.88 8.38 -9.68
N SER A 173 29.28 8.59 -8.49
CA SER A 173 29.79 9.55 -7.52
C SER A 173 29.23 9.35 -6.11
N TRP A 174 30.11 9.31 -5.11
CA TRP A 174 29.75 9.05 -3.71
C TRP A 174 28.78 10.08 -3.11
N TRP A 175 28.78 11.32 -3.60
CA TRP A 175 27.90 12.37 -3.12
C TRP A 175 26.45 12.22 -3.60
N ILE A 176 26.20 11.55 -4.74
CA ILE A 176 24.85 11.31 -5.28
C ILE A 176 24.08 10.36 -4.37
N ALA A 177 24.75 9.34 -3.83
CA ALA A 177 24.17 8.46 -2.83
C ALA A 177 23.70 9.24 -1.59
N GLY A 178 24.48 10.26 -1.17
CA GLY A 178 24.09 11.17 -0.09
C GLY A 178 22.82 11.97 -0.40
N VAL A 179 22.67 12.48 -1.63
CA VAL A 179 21.47 13.20 -2.07
C VAL A 179 20.23 12.29 -2.11
N ILE A 180 20.39 11.05 -2.57
CA ILE A 180 19.29 10.06 -2.57
C ILE A 180 18.83 9.79 -1.13
N ILE A 181 19.75 9.52 -0.22
CA ILE A 181 19.42 9.27 1.19
C ILE A 181 18.75 10.51 1.81
N ALA A 182 19.30 11.70 1.58
CA ALA A 182 18.75 12.94 2.11
C ALA A 182 17.33 13.21 1.59
N THR A 183 17.09 13.05 0.30
CA THR A 183 15.75 13.25 -0.30
C THR A 183 14.73 12.22 0.20
N THR A 184 15.14 10.96 0.40
CA THR A 184 14.28 9.94 1.01
C THR A 184 13.93 10.27 2.47
N LEU A 185 14.89 10.71 3.28
CA LEU A 185 14.65 11.11 4.67
C LEU A 185 13.75 12.34 4.75
N LEU A 186 13.97 13.35 3.90
CA LEU A 186 13.13 14.55 3.83
C LEU A 186 11.69 14.22 3.43
N ALA A 187 11.48 13.27 2.51
CA ALA A 187 10.14 12.82 2.14
C ALA A 187 9.45 11.99 3.25
N PHE A 188 10.22 11.33 4.12
CA PHE A 188 9.69 10.49 5.19
C PHE A 188 8.97 11.28 6.30
N TYR A 189 9.51 12.42 6.74
CA TYR A 189 8.92 13.16 7.87
C TYR A 189 7.49 13.69 7.60
N PRO A 190 7.20 14.36 6.47
CA PRO A 190 5.84 14.80 6.14
C PRO A 190 4.87 13.62 6.01
N GLN A 191 5.35 12.52 5.42
CA GLN A 191 4.56 11.30 5.26
C GLN A 191 4.22 10.68 6.62
N GLN A 192 5.18 10.57 7.53
CA GLN A 192 4.93 10.06 8.88
C GLN A 192 3.94 10.94 9.65
N SER A 193 4.08 12.27 9.52
CA SER A 193 3.17 13.24 10.14
C SER A 193 1.74 13.10 9.60
N PHE A 194 1.58 12.91 8.28
CA PHE A 194 0.29 12.63 7.67
C PHE A 194 -0.31 11.31 8.17
N GLN A 195 0.47 10.24 8.26
CA GLN A 195 -0.03 8.95 8.75
C GLN A 195 -0.53 9.02 10.20
N ARG A 196 0.17 9.77 11.07
CA ARG A 196 -0.28 10.02 12.45
C ARG A 196 -1.58 10.81 12.48
N PHE A 197 -1.69 11.87 11.67
CA PHE A 197 -2.91 12.66 11.56
C PHE A 197 -4.10 11.84 11.05
N ARG A 198 -3.89 11.05 9.98
CA ARG A 198 -4.92 10.17 9.41
C ARG A 198 -5.45 9.20 10.47
N ARG A 199 -4.55 8.54 11.23
CA ARG A 199 -4.93 7.65 12.34
C ARG A 199 -5.76 8.37 13.42
N GLN A 200 -5.40 9.61 13.78
CA GLN A 200 -6.16 10.40 14.75
C GLN A 200 -7.57 10.74 14.22
N GLN A 201 -7.68 11.16 12.96
CA GLN A 201 -8.98 11.48 12.36
C GLN A 201 -9.85 10.22 12.18
N GLN A 202 -9.26 9.07 11.83
CA GLN A 202 -9.96 7.79 11.73
C GLN A 202 -10.64 7.41 13.06
N LYS A 203 -9.91 7.53 14.18
CA LYS A 203 -10.47 7.27 15.52
C LYS A 203 -11.66 8.20 15.84
N VAL A 204 -11.53 9.49 15.54
CA VAL A 204 -12.62 10.47 15.73
C VAL A 204 -13.85 10.14 14.86
N MET A 205 -13.63 9.60 13.65
CA MET A 205 -14.73 9.16 12.79
C MET A 205 -15.43 7.92 13.34
N GLU A 206 -14.69 6.96 13.88
CA GLU A 206 -15.26 5.73 14.45
C GLU A 206 -16.09 5.95 15.71
N ASP A 207 -15.63 6.84 16.60
CA ASP A 207 -16.40 7.27 17.78
C ASP A 207 -17.75 7.88 17.36
N ARG A 208 -17.80 8.54 16.21
CA ARG A 208 -19.03 9.13 15.63
C ARG A 208 -19.85 8.13 14.82
N TRP A 209 -19.21 7.12 14.23
CA TRP A 209 -19.83 6.11 13.36
C TRP A 209 -20.75 5.15 14.13
N THR A 210 -20.39 4.83 15.38
CA THR A 210 -21.14 3.88 16.22
C THR A 210 -22.59 4.34 16.48
N PRO A 211 -22.86 5.61 16.86
CA PRO A 211 -24.22 6.15 16.90
C PRO A 211 -24.93 6.18 15.53
N GLY A 212 -24.21 6.48 14.44
CA GLY A 212 -24.79 6.56 13.09
C GLY A 212 -25.35 5.23 12.60
N LYS A 213 -24.63 4.12 12.81
CA LYS A 213 -25.11 2.76 12.52
C LYS A 213 -26.33 2.37 13.34
N TYR A 214 -26.41 2.81 14.60
CA TYR A 214 -27.57 2.57 15.46
C TYR A 214 -28.81 3.31 14.96
N ILE A 215 -28.66 4.59 14.61
CA ILE A 215 -29.73 5.41 14.04
C ILE A 215 -30.21 4.78 12.73
N GLN A 216 -29.31 4.49 11.79
CA GLN A 216 -29.65 3.84 10.52
C GLN A 216 -30.41 2.53 10.72
N ARG A 217 -29.92 1.64 11.60
CA ARG A 217 -30.57 0.36 11.88
C ARG A 217 -31.96 0.54 12.51
N SER A 218 -32.11 1.52 13.40
CA SER A 218 -33.39 1.82 14.06
C SER A 218 -34.41 2.40 13.07
N SER A 219 -33.97 3.17 12.07
CA SER A 219 -34.84 3.74 11.03
C SER A 219 -35.45 2.70 10.09
N PHE A 220 -34.77 1.57 9.88
CA PHE A 220 -35.19 0.50 8.96
C PHE A 220 -35.89 -0.68 9.65
N GLN A 221 -36.05 -0.65 10.99
CA GLN A 221 -36.81 -1.66 11.71
C GLN A 221 -38.31 -1.40 11.56
N GLU A 222 -39.05 -2.41 11.09
CA GLU A 222 -40.49 -2.34 10.84
C GLU A 222 -41.31 -2.01 12.11
N GLU A 223 -40.81 -2.41 13.29
CA GLU A 223 -41.35 -2.04 14.61
C GLU A 223 -41.37 -0.53 14.86
N ASN A 224 -40.33 0.20 14.42
CA ASN A 224 -40.21 1.64 14.63
C ASN A 224 -41.00 2.47 13.60
N GLY A 225 -41.48 1.85 12.53
CA GLY A 225 -42.21 2.55 11.46
C GLY A 225 -43.53 3.17 11.93
N LYS A 226 -44.17 2.58 12.95
CA LYS A 226 -45.38 3.13 13.58
C LYS A 226 -45.05 4.38 14.39
N ASP A 227 -44.03 4.33 15.23
CA ASP A 227 -43.61 5.45 16.08
C ASP A 227 -43.07 6.63 15.27
N ILE A 228 -42.31 6.35 14.20
CA ILE A 228 -41.83 7.38 13.27
C ILE A 228 -43.00 8.17 12.66
N ARG A 229 -44.10 7.48 12.32
CA ARG A 229 -45.31 8.10 11.75
C ARG A 229 -46.16 8.79 12.83
N LEU A 230 -46.25 8.20 14.02
CA LEU A 230 -47.02 8.75 15.15
C LEU A 230 -46.40 10.06 15.68
N TYR A 231 -45.06 10.11 15.78
CA TYR A 231 -44.31 11.24 16.34
C TYR A 231 -43.69 12.16 15.28
N HIS A 232 -43.97 11.96 13.99
CA HIS A 232 -43.43 12.76 12.88
C HIS A 232 -41.88 12.89 12.92
N MET A 233 -41.18 11.84 13.35
CA MET A 233 -39.73 11.88 13.61
C MET A 233 -38.87 11.86 12.33
N ALA A 234 -39.47 11.72 11.15
CA ALA A 234 -38.74 11.63 9.88
C ALA A 234 -37.76 12.79 9.64
N GLY A 235 -38.18 14.04 9.91
CA GLY A 235 -37.31 15.21 9.75
C GLY A 235 -36.16 15.25 10.76
N TRP A 236 -36.37 14.73 11.97
CA TRP A 236 -35.32 14.63 12.99
C TRP A 236 -34.25 13.59 12.59
N TYR A 237 -34.68 12.43 12.06
CA TYR A 237 -33.77 11.41 11.53
C TYR A 237 -32.97 11.93 10.32
N GLN A 238 -33.63 12.60 9.38
CA GLN A 238 -32.97 13.18 8.21
C GLN A 238 -31.94 14.24 8.63
N GLY A 239 -32.30 15.16 9.53
CA GLY A 239 -31.36 16.17 10.04
C GLY A 239 -30.15 15.58 10.76
N LYS A 240 -30.32 14.49 11.52
CA LYS A 240 -29.21 13.76 12.15
C LYS A 240 -28.31 13.05 11.15
N TYR A 241 -28.91 12.44 10.12
CA TYR A 241 -28.16 11.81 9.04
C TYR A 241 -27.35 12.84 8.23
N ASP A 242 -27.95 13.96 7.86
CA ASP A 242 -27.28 15.04 7.12
C ASP A 242 -26.11 15.64 7.91
N GLN A 243 -26.29 15.85 9.22
CA GLN A 243 -25.20 16.29 10.12
C GLN A 243 -24.04 15.27 10.15
N PHE A 244 -24.36 13.98 10.19
CA PHE A 244 -23.36 12.91 10.19
C PHE A 244 -22.59 12.84 8.87
N VAL A 245 -23.29 12.91 7.73
CA VAL A 245 -22.69 12.95 6.39
C VAL A 245 -21.82 14.18 6.22
N ALA A 246 -22.30 15.36 6.61
CA ALA A 246 -21.53 16.60 6.52
C ALA A 246 -20.25 16.55 7.37
N ALA A 247 -20.33 16.03 8.59
CA ALA A 247 -19.16 15.88 9.47
C ALA A 247 -18.14 14.87 8.91
N THR A 248 -18.63 13.79 8.29
CA THR A 248 -17.80 12.76 7.63
C THR A 248 -17.08 13.35 6.43
N ASN A 249 -17.79 14.03 5.53
CA ASN A 249 -17.24 14.67 4.36
C ASN A 249 -16.18 15.71 4.74
N GLN A 250 -16.46 16.59 5.72
CA GLN A 250 -15.48 17.58 6.18
C GLN A 250 -14.20 16.94 6.72
N THR A 251 -14.31 15.79 7.39
CA THR A 251 -13.15 15.07 7.92
C THR A 251 -12.35 14.42 6.79
N GLN A 252 -13.02 13.80 5.82
CA GLN A 252 -12.39 13.23 4.63
C GLN A 252 -11.68 14.31 3.79
N THR A 253 -12.32 15.45 3.52
CA THR A 253 -11.68 16.56 2.77
C THR A 253 -10.43 17.08 3.48
N LYS A 254 -10.41 17.12 4.83
CA LYS A 254 -9.20 17.50 5.58
C LYS A 254 -8.06 16.50 5.40
N ILE A 255 -8.38 15.20 5.40
CA ILE A 255 -7.41 14.12 5.16
C ILE A 255 -6.87 14.22 3.73
N GLU A 256 -7.76 14.30 2.73
CA GLU A 256 -7.40 14.37 1.31
C GLU A 256 -6.56 15.61 0.99
N ARG A 257 -6.96 16.79 1.50
CA ARG A 257 -6.20 18.03 1.31
C ARG A 257 -4.79 17.91 1.88
N ARG A 258 -4.63 17.30 3.05
CA ARG A 258 -3.31 17.09 3.65
C ARG A 258 -2.50 16.06 2.86
N GLN A 259 -3.14 14.99 2.39
CA GLN A 259 -2.52 13.99 1.52
C GLN A 259 -2.00 14.61 0.23
N PHE A 260 -2.80 15.49 -0.39
CA PHE A 260 -2.42 16.22 -1.60
C PHE A 260 -1.13 17.03 -1.38
N TRP A 261 -1.04 17.82 -0.31
CA TRP A 261 0.16 18.61 -0.03
C TRP A 261 1.40 17.76 0.24
N VAL A 262 1.25 16.66 0.99
CA VAL A 262 2.37 15.74 1.26
C VAL A 262 2.82 15.02 -0.01
N SER A 263 1.88 14.55 -0.84
CA SER A 263 2.16 13.90 -2.12
C SER A 263 2.85 14.87 -3.09
N SER A 264 2.37 16.11 -3.19
CA SER A 264 2.97 17.15 -4.02
C SER A 264 4.39 17.50 -3.55
N GLY A 265 4.61 17.61 -2.24
CA GLY A 265 5.95 17.82 -1.68
C GLY A 265 6.90 16.66 -1.99
N SER A 266 6.43 15.42 -1.86
CA SER A 266 7.22 14.24 -2.23
C SER A 266 7.54 14.21 -3.73
N ALA A 267 6.59 14.57 -4.59
CA ALA A 267 6.80 14.61 -6.04
C ALA A 267 7.84 15.68 -6.43
N LEU A 268 7.81 16.86 -5.78
CA LEU A 268 8.81 17.91 -5.99
C LEU A 268 10.22 17.43 -5.56
N LEU A 269 10.34 16.74 -4.44
CA LEU A 269 11.62 16.17 -4.00
C LEU A 269 12.14 15.12 -4.99
N THR A 270 11.28 14.26 -5.52
CA THR A 270 11.64 13.30 -6.57
C THR A 270 12.11 14.00 -7.85
N LEU A 271 11.44 15.07 -8.26
CA LEU A 271 11.84 15.86 -9.41
C LEU A 271 13.24 16.46 -9.21
N ILE A 272 13.48 17.10 -8.07
CA ILE A 272 14.81 17.67 -7.74
C ILE A 272 15.87 16.58 -7.73
N ARG A 273 15.60 15.43 -7.10
CA ARG A 273 16.51 14.28 -7.06
C ARG A 273 16.88 13.82 -8.47
N ASN A 274 15.88 13.67 -9.33
CA ASN A 274 16.09 13.22 -10.70
C ASN A 274 16.86 14.28 -11.50
N THR A 275 16.48 15.56 -11.44
CA THR A 275 17.20 16.65 -12.12
C THR A 275 18.67 16.71 -11.70
N VAL A 276 18.97 16.56 -10.41
CA VAL A 276 20.35 16.51 -9.91
C VAL A 276 21.05 15.26 -10.43
N GLY A 277 20.46 14.07 -10.31
CA GLY A 277 21.05 12.83 -10.82
C GLY A 277 21.41 12.90 -12.31
N TYR A 278 20.45 13.31 -13.14
CA TYR A 278 20.65 13.49 -14.58
C TYR A 278 21.67 14.58 -14.92
N GLY A 279 21.62 15.72 -14.23
CA GLY A 279 22.57 16.82 -14.45
C GLY A 279 24.02 16.42 -14.18
N VAL A 280 24.25 15.57 -13.19
CA VAL A 280 25.59 15.10 -12.81
C VAL A 280 26.11 14.05 -13.77
N LEU A 281 25.25 13.11 -14.15
CA LEU A 281 25.59 12.13 -15.18
C LEU A 281 25.97 12.85 -16.48
N LEU A 282 25.27 13.95 -16.84
CA LEU A 282 25.61 14.75 -18.02
C LEU A 282 27.00 15.39 -17.91
N LEU A 283 27.35 15.94 -16.75
CA LEU A 283 28.69 16.51 -16.52
C LEU A 283 29.80 15.45 -16.58
N LEU A 284 29.57 14.25 -16.05
CA LEU A 284 30.52 13.13 -16.11
C LEU A 284 30.71 12.63 -17.56
N MET A 285 29.65 12.63 -18.36
CA MET A 285 29.72 12.32 -19.79
C MET A 285 30.53 13.38 -20.56
N VAL A 286 30.32 14.67 -20.30
CA VAL A 286 31.07 15.76 -20.94
C VAL A 286 32.57 15.69 -20.60
N ASN A 287 32.91 15.26 -19.39
CA ASN A 287 34.29 15.08 -18.94
C ASN A 287 34.96 13.79 -19.44
N LYS A 288 34.32 13.02 -20.34
CA LYS A 288 34.81 11.75 -20.93
C LYS A 288 35.18 10.64 -19.93
N GLN A 289 34.73 10.72 -18.69
CA GLN A 289 35.02 9.70 -17.67
C GLN A 289 34.11 8.47 -17.80
N VAL A 290 33.00 8.59 -18.53
CA VAL A 290 31.98 7.56 -18.71
C VAL A 290 31.61 7.49 -20.19
N SER A 291 31.53 6.28 -20.77
CA SER A 291 31.09 6.13 -22.17
C SER A 291 29.60 6.47 -22.32
N ILE A 292 29.17 6.88 -23.51
CA ILE A 292 27.75 7.16 -23.81
C ILE A 292 26.86 5.98 -23.41
N SER A 293 27.33 4.75 -23.65
CA SER A 293 26.61 3.53 -23.27
C SER A 293 26.51 3.31 -21.75
N GLN A 294 27.54 3.64 -20.98
CA GLN A 294 27.53 3.55 -19.51
C GLN A 294 26.66 4.66 -18.89
N PHE A 295 26.71 5.88 -19.45
CA PHE A 295 25.86 7.00 -19.05
C PHE A 295 24.38 6.63 -19.19
N THR A 296 24.00 6.02 -20.32
CA THR A 296 22.61 5.64 -20.56
C THR A 296 22.16 4.44 -19.73
N PHE A 297 23.06 3.53 -19.36
CA PHE A 297 22.76 2.38 -18.49
C PHE A 297 22.61 2.76 -17.00
N ILE A 298 23.36 3.75 -16.52
CA ILE A 298 23.32 4.21 -15.13
C ILE A 298 22.17 5.22 -14.89
N SER A 299 21.59 5.75 -15.97
CA SER A 299 20.52 6.74 -15.90
C SER A 299 19.28 6.18 -15.19
N PRO A 300 18.84 6.79 -14.08
CA PRO A 300 17.69 6.29 -13.34
C PRO A 300 16.41 6.64 -14.10
N CYS A 301 15.77 5.66 -14.74
CA CYS A 301 14.42 5.80 -15.30
C CYS A 301 13.41 6.21 -14.20
#